data_AF-A0A920RL69-F1
#
_entry.id   AF-A0A920RL69-F1
#
_cell.length_a   1.000
_cell.length_b   1.000
_cell.length_c   1.000
_cell.angle_alpha   90.00
_cell.angle_beta   90.00
_cell.angle_gamma   90.00
#
_symmetry.space_group_name_H-M   'P 1'
#
loop_
_entity.id
_entity.type
_entity.pdbx_description
1 polymer ?
#
loop_
_entity_poly.entity_id
_entity_poly.type
_entity_poly.pdbx_seq_one_letter_code
_entity_poly.pdbx_strand_id
1 'polypeptide(L)' 'MQNLLAVGLGGFLGAIARYTLGGFVQSRVAGRFPWGTLAVNVLGCLLIGAILGWASTRENVSETTRLFLVTGIWAP' A
#
# COMPACT_ATOMS: atom_id res chain seq x y z
N MET A 1 -16.13 -1.27 15.19
CA MET A 1 -15.62 0.11 14.97
C MET A 1 -14.11 0.14 14.71
N GLN A 2 -13.29 -0.56 15.50
CA GLN A 2 -11.82 -0.57 15.34
C GLN A 2 -11.34 -0.95 13.93
N ASN A 3 -11.97 -1.95 13.29
CA ASN A 3 -11.65 -2.35 11.91
C ASN A 3 -11.90 -1.22 10.89
N LEU A 4 -12.97 -0.44 11.09
CA LEU A 4 -13.32 0.67 10.20
C LEU A 4 -12.27 1.80 10.28
N LEU A 5 -11.84 2.11 11.51
CA LEU A 5 -10.77 3.09 11.76
C LEU A 5 -9.44 2.60 11.18
N ALA A 6 -9.14 1.31 11.31
CA ALA A 6 -7.96 0.69 10.74
C ALA A 6 -7.95 0.80 9.21
N VAL A 7 -9.05 0.46 8.54
CA VAL A 7 -9.17 0.62 7.09
C VAL A 7 -9.04 2.09 6.68
N GLY A 8 -9.72 3.00 7.38
CA GLY A 8 -9.68 4.44 7.08
C GLY A 8 -8.29 5.05 7.24
N LEU A 9 -7.60 4.77 8.36
CA LEU A 9 -6.25 5.27 8.62
C LEU A 9 -5.25 4.68 7.62
N GLY A 10 -5.34 3.38 7.35
CA GLY A 10 -4.50 2.75 6.35
C GLY A 10 -4.73 3.36 4.97
N GLY A 11 -5.99 3.53 4.55
CA GLY A 11 -6.37 4.12 3.28
C GLY A 11 -5.85 5.55 3.10
N PHE A 12 -5.93 6.37 4.15
CA PHE A 12 -5.39 7.72 4.16
C PHE A 12 -3.87 7.74 3.94
N LEU A 13 -3.13 6.93 4.71
CA LEU A 13 -1.67 6.84 4.58
C LEU A 13 -1.27 6.27 3.21
N GLY A 14 -1.99 5.25 2.75
CA GLY A 14 -1.81 4.62 1.45
C GLY A 14 -1.99 5.60 0.30
N ALA A 15 -3.06 6.40 0.33
CA ALA A 15 -3.33 7.40 -0.69
C ALA A 15 -2.22 8.46 -0.76
N ILE A 16 -1.76 8.97 0.40
CA ILE A 16 -0.66 9.94 0.45
C ILE A 16 0.63 9.34 -0.11
N ALA A 17 0.99 8.13 0.29
CA ALA A 17 2.19 7.45 -0.20
C ALA A 17 2.15 7.25 -1.72
N ARG A 18 1.01 6.82 -2.27
CA ARG A 18 0.85 6.59 -3.71
C ARG A 18 0.90 7.90 -4.50
N TYR A 19 0.24 8.95 -4.01
CA TYR A 19 0.27 10.26 -4.66
C TYR A 19 1.68 10.85 -4.69
N THR A 20 2.36 10.86 -3.54
CA THR A 20 3.71 11.43 -3.41
C THR A 20 4.75 10.63 -4.19
N LEU A 21 4.75 9.30 -4.09
CA LEU A 21 5.70 8.46 -4.80
C LEU A 21 5.43 8.44 -6.32
N GLY A 22 4.16 8.40 -6.73
CA GLY A 22 3.77 8.48 -8.13
C GLY A 22 4.22 9.80 -8.76
N GLY A 23 3.96 10.92 -8.10
CA GLY A 23 4.41 12.24 -8.55
C GLY A 23 5.94 12.37 -8.58
N PHE A 24 6.63 11.87 -7.55
CA PHE A 24 8.08 11.87 -7.48
C PHE A 24 8.71 11.11 -8.65
N VAL A 25 8.30 9.86 -8.90
CA VAL A 25 8.84 9.05 -9.99
C VAL A 25 8.51 9.67 -11.35
N GLN A 26 7.27 10.14 -11.55
CA GLN A 26 6.88 10.77 -12.80
C GLN A 26 7.67 12.04 -13.10
N SER A 27 8.06 12.80 -12.08
CA SER A 27 8.89 14.01 -12.25
C SER A 27 10.35 13.72 -12.61
N ARG A 28 10.84 12.50 -12.33
CA ARG A 28 12.25 12.10 -12.54
C ARG A 28 12.48 11.40 -13.88
N VAL A 29 11.42 10.91 -14.52
CA VAL A 29 11.53 10.16 -15.78
C VAL A 29 10.82 10.92 -16.88
N ALA A 30 11.58 11.28 -17.92
CA ALA A 30 11.04 11.95 -19.10
C ALA A 30 10.31 10.93 -20.01
N GLY A 31 9.19 11.37 -20.60
CA GLY A 31 8.43 10.57 -21.56
C GLY A 31 6.94 10.51 -21.24
N ARG A 32 6.14 10.00 -22.18
CA ARG A 32 4.68 9.88 -22.06
C ARG A 32 4.22 8.67 -21.24
N PHE A 33 5.13 7.76 -20.91
CA PHE A 33 4.78 6.54 -20.19
C PHE A 33 4.52 6.85 -18.70
N PRO A 34 3.48 6.27 -18.09
CA PRO A 34 3.10 6.54 -16.70
C PRO A 34 3.98 5.78 -15.71
N TRP A 35 5.27 6.13 -15.66
CA TRP A 35 6.26 5.53 -14.78
C TRP A 35 5.89 5.65 -13.30
N GLY A 36 5.24 6.75 -12.91
CA GLY A 36 4.74 6.94 -11.55
C GLY A 36 3.72 5.86 -11.15
N THR A 37 2.73 5.62 -12.01
CA THR A 37 1.69 4.59 -11.79
C THR A 37 2.30 3.19 -11.75
N LEU A 38 3.22 2.88 -12.66
CA LEU A 38 3.89 1.58 -12.69
C LEU A 38 4.67 1.34 -11.38
N ALA A 39 5.48 2.31 -10.96
CA ALA A 39 6.31 2.19 -9.75
C ALA A 39 5.46 2.00 -8.50
N VAL A 40 4.37 2.77 -8.35
CA VAL A 40 3.44 2.63 -7.23
C VAL A 40 2.83 1.23 -7.17
N ASN A 41 2.40 0.68 -8.30
CA ASN A 41 1.79 -0.66 -8.35
C ASN A 41 2.80 -1.76 -8.02
N VAL A 42 4.01 -1.71 -8.63
CA VAL A 42 5.05 -2.72 -8.38
C VAL A 42 5.47 -2.72 -6.92
N LEU A 43 5.70 -1.55 -6.33
CA LEU A 43 6.04 -1.43 -4.90
C LEU A 43 4.89 -1.90 -4.01
N GLY A 44 3.65 -1.55 -4.36
CA GLY A 44 2.47 -1.98 -3.63
C GLY A 44 2.31 -3.50 -3.62
N CYS A 45 2.41 -4.15 -4.78
CA CYS A 45 2.36 -5.62 -4.87
C CYS A 45 3.48 -6.29 -4.06
N LEU A 46 4.70 -5.76 -4.14
CA LEU A 46 5.84 -6.28 -3.37
C LEU A 46 5.61 -6.15 -1.86
N LEU A 47 5.12 -4.98 -1.41
CA LEU A 47 4.87 -4.71 0.00
C LEU A 47 3.72 -5.57 0.55
N ILE A 48 2.61 -5.72 -0.19
CA ILE A 48 1.54 -6.65 0.19
C ILE A 48 2.07 -8.08 0.27
N GLY A 49 2.82 -8.54 -0.73
CA GLY A 49 3.40 -9.88 -0.75
C GLY A 49 4.32 -10.14 0.44
N ALA A 50 5.21 -9.19 0.76
CA ALA A 50 6.10 -9.28 1.92
C ALA A 50 5.33 -9.29 3.25
N ILE A 51 4.31 -8.42 3.38
CA ILE A 51 3.46 -8.37 4.58
C ILE A 51 2.69 -9.67 4.77
N LEU A 52 2.08 -10.20 3.70
CA LEU A 52 1.33 -11.46 3.76
C LEU A 52 2.24 -12.65 4.02
N GLY A 53 3.42 -12.69 3.43
CA GLY A 53 4.43 -13.73 3.70
C GLY A 53 4.98 -13.67 5.12
N TRP A 54 5.20 -12.48 5.67
CA TRP A 54 5.55 -12.32 7.08
C TRP A 54 4.39 -12.74 8.00
N ALA A 55 3.17 -12.32 7.67
CA ALA A 55 1.98 -12.65 8.44
C ALA A 55 1.67 -14.15 8.45
N SER A 56 1.91 -14.87 7.34
CA SER A 56 1.66 -16.31 7.27
C SER A 56 2.60 -17.12 8.18
N THR A 57 3.76 -16.57 8.54
CA THR A 57 4.67 -17.19 9.52
C THR A 57 4.28 -16.92 10.98
N ARG A 58 3.21 -16.16 11.24
CA ARG A 58 2.74 -15.86 12.60
C ARG A 58 1.30 -16.33 12.79
N GLU A 59 1.09 -17.21 13.76
CA GLU A 59 -0.25 -17.74 14.09
C GLU A 59 -1.22 -16.67 14.63
N ASN A 60 -0.74 -15.50 15.05
CA ASN A 60 -1.53 -14.54 15.83
C ASN A 60 -1.62 -13.13 15.25
N VAL A 61 -1.69 -13.00 13.92
CA VAL A 61 -1.94 -11.71 13.28
C VAL A 61 -3.42 -11.34 13.42
N SER A 62 -3.69 -10.25 14.14
CA SER A 62 -5.07 -9.79 14.34
C SER A 62 -5.74 -9.40 13.02
N GLU A 63 -7.04 -9.63 12.92
CA GLU A 63 -7.85 -9.23 11.76
C GLU A 63 -7.74 -7.72 11.50
N THR A 64 -7.72 -6.90 12.55
CA THR A 64 -7.52 -5.44 12.47
C THR A 64 -6.21 -5.07 11.79
N THR A 65 -5.12 -5.76 12.12
CA THR A 65 -3.79 -5.55 11.50
C THR A 65 -3.81 -5.93 10.03
N ARG A 66 -4.46 -7.05 9.68
CA ARG A 66 -4.60 -7.49 8.29
C ARG A 66 -5.44 -6.49 7.48
N LEU A 67 -6.51 -5.97 8.06
CA LEU A 67 -7.36 -4.96 7.43
C LEU A 67 -6.64 -3.61 7.26
N PHE A 68 -5.87 -3.17 8.25
CA PHE A 68 -5.06 -1.95 8.16
C PHE A 68 -4.03 -2.06 7.03
N LEU A 69 -3.27 -3.16 6.98
CA LEU A 69 -2.14 -3.30 6.07
C LEU A 69 -2.58 -3.62 4.63
N VAL A 70 -3.52 -4.54 4.45
CA VAL A 70 -3.89 -5.03 3.12
C VAL A 70 -4.97 -4.15 2.49
N THR A 71 -6.09 -3.96 3.19
CA THR A 71 -7.23 -3.17 2.68
C THR A 71 -7.12 -1.67 2.95
N GLY A 72 -6.37 -1.25 3.96
CA GLY A 72 -6.12 0.15 4.22
C GLY A 72 -4.98 0.67 3.35
N ILE A 73 -3.74 0.34 3.71
CA ILE A 73 -2.54 0.96 3.13
C ILE A 73 -2.39 0.68 1.64
N TRP A 74 -2.69 -0.54 1.19
CA TRP A 74 -2.37 -0.96 -0.18
C TRP A 74 -3.58 -1.22 -1.05
N ALA A 75 -4.79 -0.84 -0.61
CA ALA A 75 -5.94 -0.87 -1.50
C ALA A 75 -5.70 0.12 -2.66
N PRO A 76 -5.89 -0.32 -3.92
CA PRO A 76 -5.82 0.54 -5.09
C PRO A 76 -6.93 1.60 -5.07
#